data_AF-A0A3D2FMN0-F1
#
_entry.id   AF-A0A3D2FMN0-F1
#
_cell.length_a   1.000
_cell.length_b   1.000
_cell.length_c   1.000
_cell.angle_alpha   90.00
_cell.angle_beta   90.00
_cell.angle_gamma   90.00
#
_symmetry.space_group_name_H-M   'P 1'
#
loop_
_entity.id
_entity.type
_entity.pdbx_description
1 polymer ?
#
loop_
_entity_poly.entity_id
_entity_poly.type
_entity_poly.pdbx_seq_one_letter_code
_entity_poly.pdbx_strand_id
1 'polypeptide(L)'
;MMKPFSWVYPLSEFFQKFLSFCKSHTVFSLFIIFIVGLNTLARFPIRIINAVTLDVEPDFAVQVSWLRKLIEPFVGFQLFSIRAGDPLIEYIVLWVWLFLIFGILLVSKQSKQFIKYWVLSVPAVIGLAYLIIIWMIFWPLPANTIVNNSQDTILFNTHAHSHFSHDGLITPEEQMAWHERNGFDAFFLTEHNHNSKTLELVQRQQRGDIPHYPHIMSAIEFSGSNHMVLLGLTDSLITFGKKDALVIKETHRQGGLIGLAHWFDGRHNSLEHYVNLGIDGFEIVNRNQIAYPIETHEKIVKMCSENQLFIIGGADYHGYGPTCKTWNAMAITGWNELDHSARTAKIMTGLSAGKNQVLYYSDRRIYGTGNIWLSPLKNIVDYFRSLNGFQVLSWVVWCLLFIVFKVIYSAKCFYLIPFVSGIAILVQGRVLLEKSINVMQYNDILLEFGNLFTLHGIGLIGSGILIYLILKRFPKLIN
;
A
#
# COMPACT_ATOMS: atom_id res chain seq x y z
N MET A 1 46.65 -50.96 -8.52
CA MET A 1 46.19 -50.10 -9.64
C MET A 1 44.83 -49.52 -9.28
N MET A 2 44.79 -48.23 -8.93
CA MET A 2 43.54 -47.49 -8.70
C MET A 2 42.93 -47.12 -10.06
N LYS A 3 41.64 -47.40 -10.27
CA LYS A 3 40.89 -46.90 -11.41
C LYS A 3 40.69 -45.39 -11.28
N PRO A 4 40.87 -44.60 -12.34
CA PRO A 4 40.57 -43.17 -12.29
C PRO A 4 39.05 -42.98 -12.26
N PHE A 5 38.57 -42.31 -11.22
CA PHE A 5 37.18 -41.87 -11.09
C PHE A 5 36.91 -40.78 -12.14
N SER A 6 36.18 -41.10 -13.21
CA SER A 6 35.85 -40.14 -14.27
C SER A 6 34.61 -39.32 -13.90
N TRP A 7 34.82 -38.07 -13.51
CA TRP A 7 33.75 -37.10 -13.21
C TRP A 7 33.03 -36.54 -14.44
N VAL A 8 33.39 -36.98 -15.65
CA VAL A 8 32.96 -36.34 -16.92
C VAL A 8 31.63 -36.89 -17.46
N TYR A 9 31.25 -38.12 -17.13
CA TYR A 9 30.01 -38.76 -17.60
C TYR A 9 28.69 -38.31 -16.92
N PRO A 10 28.64 -38.01 -15.61
CA PRO A 10 27.38 -37.61 -14.95
C PRO A 10 26.86 -36.23 -15.40
N LEU A 11 27.78 -35.33 -15.75
CA LEU A 11 27.48 -33.95 -16.13
C LEU A 11 26.78 -33.85 -17.50
N SER A 12 27.17 -34.69 -18.47
CA SER A 12 26.55 -34.68 -19.81
C SER A 12 25.11 -35.23 -19.79
N GLU A 13 24.85 -36.28 -19.01
CA GLU A 13 23.51 -36.87 -18.89
C GLU A 13 22.56 -35.94 -18.13
N PHE A 14 23.04 -35.32 -17.05
CA PHE A 14 22.30 -34.28 -16.33
C PHE A 14 21.93 -33.12 -17.26
N PHE A 15 22.88 -32.62 -18.05
CA PHE A 15 22.63 -31.50 -18.97
C PHE A 15 21.61 -31.86 -20.06
N GLN A 16 21.65 -33.08 -20.61
CA GLN A 16 20.65 -33.55 -21.56
C GLN A 16 19.25 -33.67 -20.93
N LYS A 17 19.15 -34.21 -19.71
CA LYS A 17 17.88 -34.29 -18.95
C LYS A 17 17.33 -32.90 -18.65
N PHE A 18 18.19 -31.97 -18.26
CA PHE A 18 17.82 -30.57 -18.02
C PHE A 18 17.29 -29.90 -19.29
N LEU A 19 17.98 -30.02 -20.43
CA LEU A 19 17.52 -29.49 -21.71
C LEU A 19 16.18 -30.11 -22.15
N SER A 20 15.98 -31.40 -21.92
CA SER A 20 14.71 -32.08 -22.21
C SER A 20 13.57 -31.57 -21.31
N PHE A 21 13.84 -31.34 -20.03
CA PHE A 21 12.90 -30.70 -19.11
C PHE A 21 12.54 -29.29 -19.59
N CYS A 22 13.53 -28.48 -19.97
CA CYS A 22 13.29 -27.12 -20.46
C CYS A 22 12.44 -27.10 -21.74
N LYS A 23 12.70 -28.02 -22.68
CA LYS A 23 11.91 -28.16 -23.91
C LYS A 23 10.47 -28.63 -23.66
N SER A 24 10.26 -29.50 -22.68
CA SER A 24 8.92 -29.95 -22.31
C SER A 24 8.13 -28.91 -21.51
N HIS A 25 8.81 -27.93 -20.90
CA HIS A 25 8.23 -26.90 -20.05
C HIS A 25 8.67 -25.50 -20.50
N THR A 26 8.46 -25.18 -21.77
CA THR A 26 8.96 -23.94 -22.39
C THR A 26 8.49 -22.68 -21.68
N VAL A 27 7.20 -22.58 -21.32
CA VAL A 27 6.64 -21.40 -20.63
C VAL A 27 7.32 -21.18 -19.28
N PHE A 28 7.46 -22.25 -18.49
CA PHE A 28 8.18 -22.20 -17.21
C PHE A 28 9.63 -21.77 -17.42
N SER A 29 10.33 -22.39 -18.37
CA SER A 29 11.75 -22.11 -18.62
C SER A 29 11.98 -20.67 -19.06
N LEU A 30 11.13 -20.13 -19.94
CA LEU A 30 11.16 -18.74 -20.36
C LEU A 30 10.89 -17.79 -19.19
N PHE A 31 9.91 -18.12 -18.34
CA PHE A 31 9.62 -17.34 -17.14
C PHE A 31 10.81 -17.33 -16.16
N ILE A 32 11.46 -18.47 -15.91
CA ILE A 32 12.63 -18.54 -15.03
C ILE A 32 13.81 -17.74 -15.62
N ILE A 33 14.08 -17.88 -16.93
CA ILE A 33 15.12 -17.09 -17.61
C ILE A 33 14.83 -15.60 -17.48
N PHE A 34 13.56 -15.20 -17.64
CA PHE A 34 13.14 -13.81 -17.49
C PHE A 34 13.39 -13.28 -16.07
N ILE A 35 12.90 -13.96 -15.02
CA ILE A 35 13.03 -13.45 -13.65
C ILE A 35 14.50 -13.45 -13.19
N VAL A 36 15.28 -14.49 -13.54
CA VAL A 36 16.70 -14.58 -13.18
C VAL A 36 17.50 -13.55 -13.99
N GLY A 37 17.20 -13.38 -15.27
CA GLY A 37 17.82 -12.37 -16.13
C GLY A 37 17.57 -10.95 -15.62
N LEU A 38 16.33 -10.61 -15.25
CA LEU A 38 16.02 -9.31 -14.63
C LEU A 38 16.76 -9.11 -13.30
N ASN A 39 16.81 -10.15 -12.46
CA ASN A 39 17.43 -10.05 -11.14
C ASN A 39 18.96 -9.95 -11.18
N THR A 40 19.59 -10.41 -12.25
CA THR A 40 21.05 -10.40 -12.45
C THR A 40 21.53 -9.22 -13.28
N LEU A 41 20.85 -8.91 -14.39
CA LEU A 41 21.30 -7.89 -15.36
C LEU A 41 20.69 -6.51 -15.14
N ALA A 42 19.51 -6.43 -14.53
CA ALA A 42 18.74 -5.19 -14.42
C ALA A 42 18.26 -4.91 -12.98
N ARG A 43 18.91 -5.48 -11.96
CA ARG A 43 18.46 -5.42 -10.57
C ARG A 43 18.15 -3.98 -10.11
N PHE A 44 17.01 -3.81 -9.44
CA PHE A 44 16.60 -2.56 -8.80
C PHE A 44 16.21 -2.86 -7.36
N PRO A 45 17.17 -2.99 -6.42
CA PRO A 45 16.85 -3.40 -5.06
C PRO A 45 15.98 -2.34 -4.37
N ILE A 46 15.09 -2.84 -3.51
CA ILE A 46 14.27 -2.00 -2.64
C ILE A 46 15.18 -1.21 -1.72
N ARG A 47 14.93 0.10 -1.61
CA ARG A 47 15.74 1.05 -0.83
C ARG A 47 14.85 2.08 -0.13
N ILE A 48 15.36 2.66 0.95
CA ILE A 48 14.82 3.87 1.57
C ILE A 48 15.58 5.06 1.00
N ILE A 49 14.84 6.05 0.50
CA ILE A 49 15.36 7.20 -0.21
C ILE A 49 15.00 8.46 0.56
N ASN A 50 15.93 9.41 0.66
CA ASN A 50 15.64 10.75 1.14
C ASN A 50 14.86 11.52 0.07
N ALA A 51 13.69 12.03 0.43
CA ALA A 51 12.81 12.67 -0.52
C ALA A 51 13.37 13.99 -1.07
N VAL A 52 14.31 14.65 -0.40
CA VAL A 52 14.91 15.90 -0.88
C VAL A 52 16.09 15.64 -1.80
N THR A 53 17.05 14.81 -1.36
CA THR A 53 18.28 14.55 -2.13
C THR A 53 18.07 13.49 -3.22
N LEU A 54 17.03 12.66 -3.07
CA LEU A 54 16.75 11.47 -3.89
C LEU A 54 17.85 10.40 -3.81
N ASP A 55 18.72 10.50 -2.81
CA ASP A 55 19.76 9.54 -2.51
C ASP A 55 19.30 8.47 -1.53
N VAL A 56 20.01 7.34 -1.55
CA VAL A 56 19.77 6.23 -0.62
C VAL A 56 20.24 6.63 0.77
N GLU A 57 19.40 6.44 1.77
CA GLU A 57 19.77 6.68 3.17
C GLU A 57 20.36 5.41 3.80
N PRO A 58 21.67 5.38 4.14
CA PRO A 58 22.37 4.15 4.52
C PRO A 58 21.94 3.61 5.89
N ASP A 59 21.45 4.48 6.78
CA ASP A 59 21.02 4.10 8.13
C ASP A 59 19.66 3.41 8.14
N PHE A 60 18.91 3.46 7.03
CA PHE A 60 17.59 2.86 6.92
C PHE A 60 17.59 1.70 5.93
N ALA A 61 17.18 0.52 6.42
CA ALA A 61 17.07 -0.68 5.61
C ALA A 61 15.61 -1.13 5.49
N VAL A 62 15.36 -2.11 4.61
CA VAL A 62 14.05 -2.74 4.48
C VAL A 62 14.12 -4.19 4.96
N GLN A 63 13.26 -4.53 5.91
CA GLN A 63 13.06 -5.90 6.35
C GLN A 63 12.00 -6.59 5.50
N VAL A 64 12.38 -7.75 4.97
CA VAL A 64 11.47 -8.68 4.30
C VAL A 64 11.33 -9.92 5.18
N SER A 65 10.13 -10.16 5.73
CA SER A 65 9.89 -11.31 6.61
C SER A 65 10.14 -12.65 5.90
N TRP A 66 10.48 -13.68 6.66
CA TRP A 66 10.70 -15.02 6.10
C TRP A 66 9.42 -15.57 5.45
N LEU A 67 8.25 -15.31 6.07
CA LEU A 67 6.96 -15.71 5.53
C LEU A 67 6.74 -15.04 4.18
N ARG A 68 6.99 -13.73 4.08
CA ARG A 68 6.93 -12.99 2.82
C ARG A 68 7.78 -13.64 1.72
N LYS A 69 9.04 -13.99 2.03
CA LYS A 69 9.93 -14.68 1.08
C LYS A 69 9.37 -16.03 0.65
N LEU A 70 8.82 -16.82 1.58
CA LEU A 70 8.30 -18.16 1.30
C LEU A 70 7.05 -18.16 0.41
N ILE A 71 6.13 -17.21 0.62
CA ILE A 71 4.88 -17.11 -0.14
C ILE A 71 4.88 -15.98 -1.17
N GLU A 72 6.07 -15.55 -1.62
CA GLU A 72 6.25 -14.44 -2.56
C GLU A 72 5.33 -14.55 -3.80
N PRO A 73 5.12 -15.71 -4.44
CA PRO A 73 4.24 -15.77 -5.62
C PRO A 73 2.77 -15.40 -5.36
N PHE A 74 2.32 -15.50 -4.11
CA PHE A 74 0.91 -15.32 -3.75
C PHE A 74 0.59 -13.94 -3.18
N VAL A 75 1.50 -13.36 -2.38
CA VAL A 75 1.33 -12.04 -1.76
C VAL A 75 2.19 -10.97 -2.43
N GLY A 76 3.18 -11.44 -3.19
CA GLY A 76 4.29 -10.72 -3.80
C GLY A 76 3.91 -9.44 -4.49
N PHE A 77 3.39 -9.69 -5.67
CA PHE A 77 2.95 -8.71 -6.64
C PHE A 77 1.79 -7.88 -6.09
N GLN A 78 0.93 -8.48 -5.28
CA GLN A 78 -0.20 -7.80 -4.64
C GLN A 78 0.30 -6.67 -3.74
N LEU A 79 1.20 -6.95 -2.81
CA LEU A 79 1.78 -5.93 -1.93
C LEU A 79 2.58 -4.86 -2.69
N PHE A 80 3.16 -5.22 -3.84
CA PHE A 80 3.76 -4.26 -4.76
C PHE A 80 2.70 -3.37 -5.44
N SER A 81 1.57 -3.93 -5.88
CA SER A 81 0.51 -3.21 -6.57
C SER A 81 -0.26 -2.24 -5.67
N ILE A 82 -0.53 -2.57 -4.40
CA ILE A 82 -1.13 -1.61 -3.45
C ILE A 82 -0.18 -0.42 -3.21
N ARG A 83 1.12 -0.59 -3.47
CA ARG A 83 2.10 0.50 -3.40
C ARG A 83 2.26 1.29 -4.71
N ALA A 84 1.44 1.06 -5.73
CA ALA A 84 1.52 1.83 -6.96
C ALA A 84 1.16 3.31 -6.74
N GLY A 85 1.39 4.12 -7.78
CA GLY A 85 1.08 5.56 -7.77
C GLY A 85 -0.43 5.78 -7.77
N ASP A 86 -1.14 5.02 -8.60
CA ASP A 86 -2.60 4.93 -8.60
C ASP A 86 -3.02 3.46 -8.46
N PRO A 87 -3.06 2.92 -7.23
CA PRO A 87 -3.22 1.49 -7.01
C PRO A 87 -4.55 0.95 -7.53
N LEU A 88 -5.63 1.72 -7.47
CA LEU A 88 -6.95 1.27 -7.92
C LEU A 88 -7.04 1.26 -9.45
N ILE A 89 -6.64 2.34 -10.12
CA ILE A 89 -6.71 2.39 -11.59
C ILE A 89 -5.74 1.37 -12.19
N GLU A 90 -4.51 1.27 -11.68
CA GLU A 90 -3.54 0.28 -12.16
C GLU A 90 -4.02 -1.16 -11.95
N TYR A 91 -4.73 -1.43 -10.85
CA TYR A 91 -5.36 -2.72 -10.60
C TYR A 91 -6.46 -3.04 -11.60
N ILE A 92 -7.35 -2.08 -11.90
CA ILE A 92 -8.40 -2.25 -12.91
C ILE A 92 -7.77 -2.54 -14.28
N VAL A 93 -6.76 -1.76 -14.68
CA VAL A 93 -6.06 -1.96 -15.96
C VAL A 93 -5.42 -3.35 -16.03
N LEU A 94 -4.77 -3.81 -14.95
CA LEU A 94 -4.22 -5.16 -14.88
C LEU A 94 -5.29 -6.21 -15.17
N TRP A 95 -6.47 -6.12 -14.54
CA TRP A 95 -7.55 -7.09 -14.74
C TRP A 95 -8.16 -7.04 -16.13
N VAL A 96 -8.24 -5.85 -16.74
CA VAL A 96 -8.63 -5.72 -18.16
C VAL A 96 -7.61 -6.45 -19.05
N TRP A 97 -6.31 -6.25 -18.83
CA TRP A 97 -5.26 -6.97 -19.56
C TRP A 97 -5.38 -8.48 -19.40
N LEU A 98 -5.53 -8.97 -18.16
CA LEU A 98 -5.70 -10.39 -17.88
C LEU A 98 -6.95 -10.95 -18.59
N PHE A 99 -8.05 -10.21 -18.59
CA PHE A 99 -9.29 -10.62 -19.26
C PHE A 99 -9.14 -10.66 -20.79
N LEU A 100 -8.44 -9.70 -21.39
CA LEU A 100 -8.15 -9.67 -22.82
C LEU A 100 -7.20 -10.81 -23.24
N ILE A 101 -6.11 -11.02 -22.50
CA ILE A 101 -5.17 -12.13 -22.71
C ILE A 101 -5.91 -13.46 -22.61
N PHE A 102 -6.76 -13.62 -21.59
CA PHE A 102 -7.60 -14.80 -21.44
C PHE A 102 -8.52 -15.01 -22.66
N GLY A 103 -9.15 -13.95 -23.16
CA GLY A 103 -9.94 -13.97 -24.39
C GLY A 103 -9.13 -14.44 -25.61
N ILE A 104 -7.92 -13.90 -25.82
CA ILE A 104 -7.02 -14.31 -26.92
C ILE A 104 -6.64 -15.80 -26.80
N LEU A 105 -6.32 -16.26 -25.60
CA LEU A 105 -6.01 -17.67 -25.34
C LEU A 105 -7.21 -18.57 -25.65
N LEU A 106 -8.42 -18.17 -25.28
CA LEU A 106 -9.64 -18.90 -25.62
C LEU A 106 -9.89 -18.94 -27.12
N VAL A 107 -9.70 -17.83 -27.85
CA VAL A 107 -9.80 -17.80 -29.32
C VAL A 107 -8.89 -18.86 -29.95
N SER A 108 -7.63 -18.93 -29.49
CA SER A 108 -6.64 -19.88 -30.03
C SER A 108 -6.99 -21.36 -29.78
N LYS A 109 -7.73 -21.66 -28.69
CA LYS A 109 -8.01 -23.04 -28.26
C LYS A 109 -9.42 -23.52 -28.60
N GLN A 110 -10.41 -22.63 -28.64
CA GLN A 110 -11.84 -22.96 -28.67
C GLN A 110 -12.56 -22.45 -29.92
N SER A 111 -11.85 -21.78 -30.85
CA SER A 111 -12.42 -21.27 -32.11
C SER A 111 -13.75 -20.53 -31.86
N LYS A 112 -14.82 -20.80 -32.62
CA LYS A 112 -16.14 -20.15 -32.50
C LYS A 112 -16.82 -20.32 -31.13
N GLN A 113 -16.40 -21.28 -30.31
CA GLN A 113 -16.99 -21.46 -28.98
C GLN A 113 -16.45 -20.46 -27.95
N PHE A 114 -15.33 -19.77 -28.24
CA PHE A 114 -14.65 -18.90 -27.28
C PHE A 114 -15.58 -17.85 -26.65
N ILE A 115 -16.50 -17.27 -27.44
CA ILE A 115 -17.42 -16.21 -26.97
C ILE A 115 -18.24 -16.71 -25.78
N LYS A 116 -18.69 -17.97 -25.82
CA LYS A 116 -19.48 -18.57 -24.73
C LYS A 116 -18.66 -18.67 -23.45
N TYR A 117 -17.45 -19.23 -23.54
CA TYR A 117 -16.52 -19.33 -22.41
C TYR A 117 -16.13 -17.97 -21.85
N TRP A 118 -15.92 -17.00 -22.74
CA TRP A 118 -15.50 -15.66 -22.37
C TRP A 118 -16.62 -14.92 -21.62
N VAL A 119 -17.86 -14.96 -22.13
CA VAL A 119 -19.03 -14.37 -21.46
C VAL A 119 -19.32 -15.07 -20.12
N LEU A 120 -19.30 -16.41 -20.08
CA LEU A 120 -19.51 -17.17 -18.84
C LEU A 120 -18.42 -16.92 -17.79
N SER A 121 -17.22 -16.50 -18.20
CA SER A 121 -16.13 -16.21 -17.28
C SER A 121 -16.24 -14.86 -16.57
N VAL A 122 -17.09 -13.94 -17.07
CA VAL A 122 -17.17 -12.56 -16.54
C VAL A 122 -17.41 -12.53 -15.03
N PRO A 123 -18.40 -13.24 -14.45
CA PRO A 123 -18.59 -13.21 -13.00
C PRO A 123 -17.44 -13.83 -12.22
N ALA A 124 -16.76 -14.85 -12.76
CA ALA A 124 -15.58 -15.43 -12.13
C ALA A 124 -14.39 -14.47 -12.13
N VAL A 125 -14.15 -13.75 -13.23
CA VAL A 125 -13.09 -12.74 -13.32
C VAL A 125 -13.36 -11.59 -12.37
N ILE A 126 -14.59 -11.06 -12.36
CA ILE A 126 -14.99 -9.99 -11.43
C ILE A 126 -14.89 -10.47 -9.98
N GLY A 127 -15.42 -11.66 -9.67
CA GLY A 127 -15.38 -12.23 -8.33
C GLY A 127 -13.95 -12.44 -7.82
N LEU A 128 -13.05 -12.93 -8.66
CA LEU A 128 -11.64 -13.11 -8.31
C LEU A 128 -10.92 -11.77 -8.12
N ALA A 129 -11.13 -10.81 -9.02
CA ALA A 129 -10.57 -9.47 -8.90
C ALA A 129 -11.04 -8.79 -7.61
N TYR A 130 -12.31 -8.92 -7.26
CA TYR A 130 -12.85 -8.30 -6.05
C TYR A 130 -12.35 -9.00 -4.78
N LEU A 131 -12.28 -10.34 -4.79
CA LEU A 131 -11.71 -11.09 -3.68
C LEU A 131 -10.26 -10.69 -3.39
N ILE A 132 -9.44 -10.56 -4.43
CA ILE A 132 -8.02 -10.22 -4.28
C ILE A 132 -7.84 -8.80 -3.71
N ILE A 133 -8.61 -7.81 -4.17
CA ILE A 133 -8.49 -6.45 -3.62
C ILE A 133 -8.96 -6.36 -2.17
N ILE A 134 -10.05 -7.04 -1.79
CA ILE A 134 -10.49 -7.12 -0.39
C ILE A 134 -9.45 -7.82 0.48
N TRP A 135 -8.86 -8.90 -0.01
CA TRP A 135 -7.78 -9.58 0.67
C TRP A 135 -6.54 -8.68 0.84
N MET A 136 -6.20 -7.86 -0.15
CA MET A 136 -5.09 -6.90 -0.06
C MET A 136 -5.31 -5.79 0.97
N ILE A 137 -6.55 -5.34 1.13
CA ILE A 137 -6.92 -4.21 1.99
C ILE A 137 -7.15 -4.64 3.44
N PHE A 138 -7.86 -5.75 3.66
CA PHE A 138 -8.37 -6.11 4.99
C PHE A 138 -7.60 -7.23 5.69
N TRP A 139 -6.70 -7.95 5.00
CA TRP A 139 -5.90 -9.01 5.62
C TRP A 139 -4.51 -8.52 6.05
N PRO A 140 -3.97 -9.02 7.17
CA PRO A 140 -2.65 -8.62 7.69
C PRO A 140 -1.49 -9.29 6.92
N LEU A 141 -1.40 -9.03 5.61
CA LEU A 141 -0.37 -9.61 4.75
C LEU A 141 1.05 -9.23 5.22
N PRO A 142 2.06 -10.07 4.98
CA PRO A 142 3.43 -9.84 5.45
C PRO A 142 4.15 -8.78 4.57
N ALA A 143 3.73 -7.52 4.68
CA ALA A 143 4.39 -6.39 4.01
C ALA A 143 5.81 -6.15 4.56
N ASN A 144 6.62 -5.50 3.72
CA ASN A 144 7.95 -5.05 4.09
C ASN A 144 7.85 -3.88 5.09
N THR A 145 8.79 -3.83 6.02
CA THR A 145 8.89 -2.79 7.05
C THR A 145 10.25 -2.12 6.98
N ILE A 146 10.34 -0.88 7.46
CA ILE A 146 11.61 -0.18 7.60
C ILE A 146 12.38 -0.73 8.83
N VAL A 147 13.70 -0.67 8.77
CA VAL A 147 14.59 -0.88 9.90
C VAL A 147 15.43 0.38 10.05
N ASN A 148 15.36 0.99 11.23
CA ASN A 148 16.18 2.12 11.60
C ASN A 148 17.44 1.60 12.33
N ASN A 149 18.62 1.78 11.72
CA ASN A 149 19.90 1.39 12.30
C ASN A 149 20.67 2.57 12.92
N SER A 150 20.07 3.77 12.93
CA SER A 150 20.66 4.93 13.59
C SER A 150 20.55 4.83 15.13
N GLN A 151 21.38 5.58 15.85
CA GLN A 151 21.40 5.53 17.33
C GLN A 151 20.33 6.44 17.98
N ASP A 152 20.15 7.64 17.46
CA ASP A 152 19.33 8.70 18.08
C ASP A 152 18.26 9.26 17.14
N THR A 153 18.00 8.63 15.98
CA THR A 153 16.95 9.11 15.07
C THR A 153 15.66 8.38 15.37
N ILE A 154 14.56 9.12 15.53
CA ILE A 154 13.22 8.56 15.61
C ILE A 154 12.54 8.62 14.25
N LEU A 155 11.56 7.75 14.03
CA LEU A 155 10.65 7.77 12.89
C LEU A 155 9.25 8.21 13.34
N PHE A 156 8.64 9.17 12.63
CA PHE A 156 7.30 9.64 12.94
C PHE A 156 6.43 9.87 11.70
N ASN A 157 5.12 9.68 11.87
CA ASN A 157 4.11 9.95 10.83
C ASN A 157 3.31 11.21 11.15
N THR A 158 3.08 12.07 10.16
CA THR A 158 2.37 13.34 10.33
C THR A 158 0.95 13.32 9.78
N HIS A 159 0.49 12.22 9.19
CA HIS A 159 -0.83 12.14 8.53
C HIS A 159 -1.41 10.73 8.67
N ALA A 160 -2.47 10.58 9.46
CA ALA A 160 -3.16 9.31 9.71
C ALA A 160 -4.58 9.53 10.23
N HIS A 161 -5.48 8.61 9.86
CA HIS A 161 -6.92 8.67 10.15
C HIS A 161 -7.41 7.40 10.79
N SER A 162 -8.25 7.52 11.82
CA SER A 162 -8.84 6.38 12.50
C SER A 162 -10.36 6.41 12.40
N HIS A 163 -11.04 5.51 13.11
CA HIS A 163 -12.49 5.58 13.29
C HIS A 163 -12.98 6.93 13.81
N PHE A 164 -12.10 7.75 14.39
CA PHE A 164 -12.47 9.11 14.81
C PHE A 164 -12.76 10.06 13.65
N SER A 165 -12.46 9.72 12.39
CA SER A 165 -12.87 10.45 11.19
C SER A 165 -13.98 9.73 10.39
N HIS A 166 -14.49 10.42 9.36
CA HIS A 166 -15.53 9.91 8.45
C HIS A 166 -15.08 8.76 7.54
N ASP A 167 -13.77 8.63 7.33
CA ASP A 167 -13.14 7.80 6.31
C ASP A 167 -12.07 6.82 6.83
N GLY A 168 -11.77 6.80 8.12
CA GLY A 168 -10.89 5.79 8.71
C GLY A 168 -11.55 4.41 8.84
N LEU A 169 -10.86 3.35 8.42
CA LEU A 169 -11.33 1.96 8.49
C LEU A 169 -10.93 1.22 9.76
N ILE A 170 -9.98 1.77 10.53
CA ILE A 170 -9.37 1.10 11.68
C ILE A 170 -9.45 1.93 12.96
N THR A 171 -9.46 1.26 14.12
CA THR A 171 -9.50 1.93 15.42
C THR A 171 -8.17 2.65 15.73
N PRO A 172 -8.12 3.57 16.70
CA PRO A 172 -6.86 4.15 17.16
C PRO A 172 -5.85 3.11 17.68
N GLU A 173 -6.31 2.01 18.30
CA GLU A 173 -5.45 0.91 18.74
C GLU A 173 -4.88 0.12 17.54
N GLU A 174 -5.72 -0.14 16.53
CA GLU A 174 -5.25 -0.72 15.26
C GLU A 174 -4.25 0.22 14.56
N GLN A 175 -4.41 1.55 14.68
CA GLN A 175 -3.44 2.54 14.21
C GLN A 175 -2.11 2.44 14.95
N MET A 176 -2.11 2.36 16.28
CA MET A 176 -0.89 2.16 17.06
C MET A 176 -0.14 0.90 16.62
N ALA A 177 -0.86 -0.22 16.46
CA ALA A 177 -0.28 -1.49 16.04
C ALA A 177 0.31 -1.42 14.61
N TRP A 178 -0.35 -0.70 13.69
CA TRP A 178 0.19 -0.48 12.35
C TRP A 178 1.45 0.39 12.37
N HIS A 179 1.47 1.45 13.18
CA HIS A 179 2.62 2.34 13.30
C HIS A 179 3.83 1.63 13.92
N GLU A 180 3.63 0.89 15.03
CA GLU A 180 4.66 0.06 15.66
C GLU A 180 5.25 -0.94 14.66
N ARG A 181 4.39 -1.67 13.94
CA ARG A 181 4.83 -2.64 12.93
C ARG A 181 5.68 -1.99 11.84
N ASN A 182 5.37 -0.76 11.47
CA ASN A 182 6.07 -0.02 10.42
C ASN A 182 7.23 0.83 10.95
N GLY A 183 7.69 0.57 12.17
CA GLY A 183 8.90 1.15 12.75
C GLY A 183 8.75 2.60 13.19
N PHE A 184 7.53 3.11 13.36
CA PHE A 184 7.31 4.46 13.87
C PHE A 184 7.42 4.50 15.39
N ASP A 185 8.16 5.48 15.89
CA ASP A 185 8.27 5.81 17.31
C ASP A 185 7.16 6.75 17.78
N ALA A 186 6.62 7.56 16.86
CA ALA A 186 5.57 8.51 17.13
C ALA A 186 4.66 8.73 15.92
N PHE A 187 3.44 9.23 16.14
CA PHE A 187 2.57 9.64 15.06
C PHE A 187 1.54 10.69 15.51
N PHE A 188 1.10 11.48 14.54
CA PHE A 188 -0.04 12.38 14.69
C PHE A 188 -1.29 11.69 14.16
N LEU A 189 -2.38 11.75 14.95
CA LEU A 189 -3.72 11.45 14.44
C LEU A 189 -4.33 12.76 13.92
N THR A 190 -4.56 12.82 12.62
CA THR A 190 -5.00 14.00 11.87
C THR A 190 -6.44 13.84 11.42
N GLU A 191 -7.34 13.53 12.35
CA GLU A 191 -8.74 13.30 12.00
C GLU A 191 -9.35 14.53 11.31
N HIS A 192 -10.29 14.30 10.40
CA HIS A 192 -10.93 15.38 9.65
C HIS A 192 -11.68 16.35 10.56
N ASN A 193 -11.27 17.61 10.49
CA ASN A 193 -11.93 18.78 11.04
C ASN A 193 -12.09 18.92 12.57
N HIS A 194 -11.66 17.94 13.38
CA HIS A 194 -11.71 18.02 14.84
C HIS A 194 -10.71 17.07 15.53
N ASN A 195 -10.35 17.34 16.79
CA ASN A 195 -9.39 16.51 17.54
C ASN A 195 -9.82 16.11 18.97
N SER A 196 -11.07 16.32 19.37
CA SER A 196 -11.51 16.12 20.76
C SER A 196 -11.24 14.69 21.28
N LYS A 197 -11.59 13.67 20.49
CA LYS A 197 -11.32 12.25 20.84
C LYS A 197 -9.84 11.91 20.81
N THR A 198 -9.09 12.50 19.89
CA THR A 198 -7.64 12.36 19.82
C THR A 198 -6.97 12.94 21.06
N LEU A 199 -7.42 14.10 21.55
CA LEU A 199 -6.93 14.69 22.80
C LEU A 199 -7.23 13.80 24.01
N GLU A 200 -8.42 13.21 24.09
CA GLU A 200 -8.75 12.24 25.14
C GLU A 200 -7.78 11.04 25.10
N LEU A 201 -7.50 10.51 23.90
CA LEU A 201 -6.55 9.41 23.71
C LEU A 201 -5.13 9.79 24.15
N VAL A 202 -4.67 10.99 23.77
CA VAL A 202 -3.38 11.54 24.21
C VAL A 202 -3.32 11.64 25.73
N GLN A 203 -4.37 12.16 26.38
CA GLN A 203 -4.43 12.25 27.84
C GLN A 203 -4.43 10.88 28.52
N ARG A 204 -5.12 9.89 27.92
CA ARG A 204 -5.06 8.49 28.38
C ARG A 204 -3.65 7.92 28.28
N GLN A 205 -2.93 8.18 27.18
CA GLN A 205 -1.54 7.76 27.03
C GLN A 205 -0.61 8.45 28.03
N GLN A 206 -0.82 9.75 28.29
CA GLN A 206 -0.07 10.51 29.28
C GLN A 206 -0.23 9.96 30.70
N ARG A 207 -1.44 9.53 31.08
CA ARG A 207 -1.72 8.92 32.39
C ARG A 207 -1.26 7.46 32.53
N GLY A 208 -0.86 6.82 31.43
CA GLY A 208 -0.51 5.40 31.40
C GLY A 208 -1.73 4.46 31.32
N ASP A 209 -2.89 4.97 30.92
CA ASP A 209 -4.13 4.17 30.75
C ASP A 209 -4.06 3.25 29.50
N ILE A 210 -3.16 3.56 28.56
CA ILE A 210 -2.88 2.81 27.33
C ILE A 210 -1.36 2.74 27.10
N PRO A 211 -0.85 1.83 26.24
CA PRO A 211 0.59 1.69 25.98
C PRO A 211 1.25 3.01 25.55
N HIS A 212 2.46 3.29 26.05
CA HIS A 212 3.22 4.51 25.74
C HIS A 212 3.92 4.51 24.37
N TYR A 213 3.95 3.36 23.69
CA TYR A 213 4.59 3.20 22.39
C TYR A 213 3.59 2.63 21.38
N PRO A 214 3.52 3.18 20.16
CA PRO A 214 4.18 4.43 19.72
C PRO A 214 3.55 5.68 20.36
N HIS A 215 4.29 6.78 20.41
CA HIS A 215 3.87 8.06 21.00
C HIS A 215 2.79 8.74 20.15
N ILE A 216 1.65 9.12 20.75
CA ILE A 216 0.50 9.70 20.06
C ILE A 216 0.50 11.21 20.25
N MET A 217 0.27 11.94 19.16
CA MET A 217 0.12 13.40 19.18
C MET A 217 -1.20 13.80 18.54
N SER A 218 -1.81 14.86 19.10
CA SER A 218 -3.05 15.41 18.57
C SER A 218 -2.78 16.32 17.37
N ALA A 219 -3.57 16.13 16.32
CA ALA A 219 -3.59 16.97 15.14
C ALA A 219 -4.99 16.96 14.50
N ILE A 220 -5.16 17.73 13.43
CA ILE A 220 -6.36 17.77 12.59
C ILE A 220 -5.93 17.79 11.13
N GLU A 221 -6.63 17.07 10.25
CA GLU A 221 -6.66 17.41 8.83
C GLU A 221 -7.80 18.41 8.59
N PHE A 222 -7.45 19.63 8.20
CA PHE A 222 -8.39 20.69 7.91
C PHE A 222 -8.64 20.78 6.40
N SER A 223 -9.90 20.58 6.01
CA SER A 223 -10.36 20.74 4.62
C SER A 223 -10.80 22.18 4.35
N GLY A 224 -9.84 23.05 4.04
CA GLY A 224 -10.05 24.47 3.70
C GLY A 224 -10.04 24.71 2.19
N SER A 225 -9.33 25.76 1.74
CA SER A 225 -9.06 25.95 0.30
C SER A 225 -8.13 24.88 -0.30
N ASN A 226 -7.39 24.19 0.58
CA ASN A 226 -6.70 22.94 0.34
C ASN A 226 -6.64 22.17 1.68
N HIS A 227 -6.21 20.91 1.66
CA HIS A 227 -5.99 20.15 2.89
C HIS A 227 -4.72 20.61 3.61
N MET A 228 -4.80 20.71 4.94
CA MET A 228 -3.71 21.12 5.83
C MET A 228 -3.68 20.23 7.07
N VAL A 229 -2.50 19.75 7.45
CA VAL A 229 -2.31 19.08 8.74
C VAL A 229 -1.93 20.10 9.81
N LEU A 230 -2.77 20.21 10.85
CA LEU A 230 -2.59 21.09 12.00
C LEU A 230 -1.96 20.27 13.13
N LEU A 231 -0.65 20.35 13.28
CA LEU A 231 0.15 19.47 14.12
C LEU A 231 0.32 20.02 15.54
N GLY A 232 0.28 19.12 16.54
CA GLY A 232 0.66 19.43 17.92
C GLY A 232 -0.37 20.25 18.69
N LEU A 233 -1.65 20.06 18.42
CA LEU A 233 -2.74 20.77 19.09
C LEU A 233 -2.87 20.33 20.55
N THR A 234 -3.11 21.28 21.45
CA THR A 234 -3.24 21.04 22.89
C THR A 234 -4.67 21.22 23.39
N ASP A 235 -5.49 21.98 22.66
CA ASP A 235 -6.89 22.23 22.96
C ASP A 235 -7.80 21.73 21.83
N SER A 236 -9.07 21.50 22.16
CA SER A 236 -10.06 21.08 21.18
C SER A 236 -10.29 22.20 20.15
N LEU A 237 -10.22 21.84 18.87
CA LEU A 237 -10.52 22.73 17.76
C LEU A 237 -11.51 22.06 16.81
N ILE A 238 -12.49 22.83 16.32
CA ILE A 238 -13.40 22.44 15.24
C ILE A 238 -13.13 23.38 14.07
N THR A 239 -12.83 22.82 12.89
CA THR A 239 -12.45 23.60 11.70
C THR A 239 -13.48 23.56 10.58
N PHE A 240 -14.50 22.70 10.68
CA PHE A 240 -15.51 22.53 9.63
C PHE A 240 -16.15 23.88 9.25
N GLY A 241 -16.13 24.19 7.95
CA GLY A 241 -16.71 25.43 7.39
C GLY A 241 -15.98 26.72 7.76
N LYS A 242 -14.81 26.66 8.42
CA LYS A 242 -14.00 27.84 8.76
C LYS A 242 -13.08 28.23 7.61
N LYS A 243 -12.72 29.51 7.57
CA LYS A 243 -11.75 30.06 6.60
C LYS A 243 -10.31 29.74 7.03
N ASP A 244 -9.44 29.51 6.05
CA ASP A 244 -8.02 29.19 6.25
C ASP A 244 -7.33 30.12 7.25
N ALA A 245 -7.41 31.43 7.05
CA ALA A 245 -6.76 32.42 7.92
C ALA A 245 -7.21 32.33 9.40
N LEU A 246 -8.46 31.94 9.66
CA LEU A 246 -8.94 31.76 11.04
C LEU A 246 -8.38 30.49 11.66
N VAL A 247 -8.33 29.40 10.88
CA VAL A 247 -7.83 28.10 11.35
C VAL A 247 -6.32 28.13 11.60
N ILE A 248 -5.56 28.74 10.69
CA ILE A 248 -4.11 28.95 10.84
C ILE A 248 -3.84 29.75 12.11
N LYS A 249 -4.52 30.89 12.29
CA LYS A 249 -4.36 31.74 13.48
C LYS A 249 -4.66 30.98 14.78
N GLU A 250 -5.72 30.17 14.80
CA GLU A 250 -6.09 29.42 15.99
C GLU A 250 -5.12 28.27 16.28
N THR A 251 -4.56 27.65 15.24
CA THR A 251 -3.51 26.63 15.38
C THR A 251 -2.24 27.22 15.99
N HIS A 252 -1.76 28.36 15.46
CA HIS A 252 -0.61 29.06 16.01
C HIS A 252 -0.85 29.56 17.44
N ARG A 253 -2.08 29.95 17.80
CA ARG A 253 -2.43 30.35 19.17
C ARG A 253 -2.17 29.22 20.19
N GLN A 254 -2.28 27.97 19.77
CA GLN A 254 -1.99 26.79 20.59
C GLN A 254 -0.51 26.37 20.53
N GLY A 255 0.34 27.08 19.76
CA GLY A 255 1.72 26.66 19.48
C GLY A 255 1.83 25.51 18.49
N GLY A 256 0.74 25.18 17.79
CA GLY A 256 0.73 24.17 16.73
C GLY A 256 1.42 24.67 15.45
N LEU A 257 1.76 23.74 14.57
CA LEU A 257 2.39 23.99 13.27
C LEU A 257 1.47 23.53 12.14
N ILE A 258 1.53 24.19 10.99
CA ILE A 258 0.71 23.87 9.82
C ILE A 258 1.57 23.34 8.68
N GLY A 259 1.30 22.11 8.24
CA GLY A 259 1.81 21.55 6.99
C GLY A 259 0.72 21.55 5.91
N LEU A 260 0.99 22.07 4.71
CA LEU A 260 0.07 21.95 3.59
C LEU A 260 0.12 20.52 3.04
N ALA A 261 -1.01 19.80 3.10
CA ALA A 261 -1.09 18.40 2.68
C ALA A 261 -1.27 18.30 1.15
N HIS A 262 -0.61 17.30 0.57
CA HIS A 262 -0.68 16.84 -0.82
C HIS A 262 -1.07 17.91 -1.87
N TRP A 263 -0.44 19.09 -1.83
CA TRP A 263 -0.75 20.22 -2.73
C TRP A 263 -0.60 19.88 -4.22
N PHE A 264 0.26 18.91 -4.52
CA PHE A 264 0.44 18.38 -5.87
C PHE A 264 -0.83 17.72 -6.44
N ASP A 265 -1.81 17.38 -5.59
CA ASP A 265 -3.16 16.98 -5.96
C ASP A 265 -4.07 18.22 -6.12
N GLY A 266 -4.65 18.40 -7.30
CA GLY A 266 -5.57 19.52 -7.60
C GLY A 266 -4.95 20.92 -7.75
N ARG A 267 -3.84 21.27 -7.06
CA ARG A 267 -3.14 22.57 -7.10
C ARG A 267 -4.08 23.79 -7.03
N HIS A 268 -4.95 23.82 -6.02
CA HIS A 268 -6.06 24.77 -5.94
C HIS A 268 -5.62 26.25 -5.96
N ASN A 269 -4.70 26.66 -5.08
CA ASN A 269 -4.05 27.97 -5.09
C ASN A 269 -2.54 27.85 -5.30
N SER A 270 -1.85 28.96 -5.57
CA SER A 270 -0.40 28.95 -5.73
C SER A 270 0.32 28.63 -4.41
N LEU A 271 1.56 28.17 -4.47
CA LEU A 271 2.37 27.92 -3.26
C LEU A 271 2.54 29.21 -2.45
N GLU A 272 2.79 30.32 -3.14
CA GLU A 272 2.98 31.65 -2.55
C GLU A 272 1.73 32.13 -1.80
N HIS A 273 0.54 31.78 -2.27
CA HIS A 273 -0.70 32.07 -1.55
C HIS A 273 -0.67 31.48 -0.13
N TYR A 274 -0.29 30.20 0.01
CA TYR A 274 -0.25 29.53 1.30
C TYR A 274 0.89 30.02 2.19
N VAL A 275 2.07 30.29 1.61
CA VAL A 275 3.17 30.93 2.36
C VAL A 275 2.72 32.27 2.94
N ASN A 276 2.03 33.10 2.15
CA ASN A 276 1.48 34.38 2.61
C ASN A 276 0.36 34.24 3.66
N LEU A 277 -0.34 33.11 3.70
CA LEU A 277 -1.30 32.79 4.75
C LEU A 277 -0.64 32.38 6.07
N GLY A 278 0.66 32.10 6.06
CA GLY A 278 1.44 31.74 7.24
C GLY A 278 1.45 30.24 7.56
N ILE A 279 1.47 29.36 6.55
CA ILE A 279 1.79 27.95 6.80
C ILE A 279 3.26 27.79 7.21
N ASP A 280 3.59 26.69 7.89
CA ASP A 280 4.93 26.45 8.43
C ASP A 280 5.72 25.41 7.61
N GLY A 281 5.05 24.68 6.71
CA GLY A 281 5.66 23.64 5.90
C GLY A 281 4.77 23.04 4.83
N PHE A 282 5.35 22.15 4.03
CA PHE A 282 4.65 21.43 2.97
C PHE A 282 4.89 19.93 3.05
N GLU A 283 3.86 19.16 2.74
CA GLU A 283 4.01 17.76 2.41
C GLU A 283 4.66 17.59 1.03
N ILE A 284 5.78 16.87 0.99
CA ILE A 284 6.54 16.59 -0.24
C ILE A 284 6.40 15.13 -0.68
N VAL A 285 5.91 14.24 0.17
CA VAL A 285 5.63 12.84 -0.18
C VAL A 285 4.37 12.38 0.55
N ASN A 286 3.32 12.07 -0.20
CA ASN A 286 2.11 11.45 0.34
C ASN A 286 1.96 10.03 -0.20
N ARG A 287 1.69 9.03 0.66
CA ARG A 287 1.50 7.63 0.25
C ARG A 287 0.52 7.47 -0.92
N ASN A 288 -0.59 8.20 -0.87
CA ASN A 288 -1.72 8.11 -1.79
C ASN A 288 -1.43 8.81 -3.13
N GLN A 289 -0.46 9.74 -3.18
CA GLN A 289 -0.08 10.42 -4.42
C GLN A 289 1.44 10.65 -4.54
N ILE A 290 2.28 9.60 -4.51
CA ILE A 290 3.75 9.74 -4.73
C ILE A 290 4.07 9.98 -6.22
N ALA A 291 3.19 9.58 -7.13
CA ALA A 291 3.45 9.62 -8.57
C ALA A 291 3.00 10.95 -9.21
N TYR A 292 3.70 12.03 -8.90
CA TYR A 292 3.52 13.33 -9.55
C TYR A 292 4.83 13.78 -10.26
N PRO A 293 4.79 14.80 -11.13
CA PRO A 293 5.97 15.23 -11.89
C PRO A 293 7.10 15.71 -10.97
N ILE A 294 8.34 15.32 -11.28
CA ILE A 294 9.53 15.68 -10.49
C ILE A 294 9.71 17.19 -10.38
N GLU A 295 9.35 17.94 -11.43
CA GLU A 295 9.43 19.39 -11.47
C GLU A 295 8.51 20.04 -10.43
N THR A 296 7.38 19.39 -10.12
CA THR A 296 6.46 19.85 -9.08
C THR A 296 7.05 19.59 -7.69
N HIS A 297 7.72 18.45 -7.51
CA HIS A 297 8.41 18.10 -6.27
C HIS A 297 9.54 19.10 -5.98
N GLU A 298 10.42 19.31 -6.97
CA GLU A 298 11.52 20.28 -6.91
C GLU A 298 11.01 21.68 -6.60
N LYS A 299 9.87 22.08 -7.17
CA LYS A 299 9.25 23.39 -6.89
C LYS A 299 8.83 23.54 -5.43
N ILE A 300 8.23 22.52 -4.83
CA ILE A 300 7.80 22.55 -3.42
C ILE A 300 9.03 22.56 -2.50
N VAL A 301 10.01 21.69 -2.74
CA VAL A 301 11.25 21.62 -1.97
C VAL A 301 11.99 22.96 -2.00
N LYS A 302 12.10 23.57 -3.20
CA LYS A 302 12.70 24.89 -3.37
C LYS A 302 11.94 25.96 -2.60
N MET A 303 10.61 25.98 -2.69
CA MET A 303 9.76 26.91 -1.94
C MET A 303 9.99 26.82 -0.43
N CYS A 304 10.11 25.59 0.10
CA CYS A 304 10.39 25.39 1.52
C CYS A 304 11.76 25.93 1.91
N SER A 305 12.79 25.61 1.12
CA SER A 305 14.15 26.08 1.36
C SER A 305 14.27 27.61 1.31
N GLU A 306 13.61 28.29 0.37
CA GLU A 306 13.67 29.75 0.21
C GLU A 306 12.94 30.51 1.31
N ASN A 307 11.94 29.90 1.95
CA ASN A 307 11.08 30.53 2.96
C ASN A 307 11.30 29.97 4.38
N GLN A 308 12.33 29.16 4.60
CA GLN A 308 12.63 28.52 5.89
C GLN A 308 11.46 27.68 6.45
N LEU A 309 10.73 27.01 5.56
CA LEU A 309 9.61 26.15 5.91
C LEU A 309 10.07 24.70 6.06
N PHE A 310 9.41 23.94 6.93
CA PHE A 310 9.71 22.52 7.04
C PHE A 310 9.09 21.73 5.88
N ILE A 311 9.59 20.50 5.72
CA ILE A 311 9.05 19.51 4.80
C ILE A 311 8.49 18.35 5.60
N ILE A 312 7.43 17.71 5.14
CA ILE A 312 6.92 16.48 5.77
C ILE A 312 6.55 15.43 4.72
N GLY A 313 6.51 14.17 5.14
CA GLY A 313 5.85 13.10 4.41
C GLY A 313 4.71 12.51 5.22
N GLY A 314 3.54 12.34 4.61
CA GLY A 314 2.37 11.76 5.24
C GLY A 314 2.06 10.37 4.70
N ALA A 315 1.90 9.41 5.63
CA ALA A 315 1.42 8.09 5.25
C ALA A 315 -0.06 8.12 4.82
N ASP A 316 -0.78 9.17 5.23
CA ASP A 316 -2.19 9.43 4.94
C ASP A 316 -3.04 8.16 5.06
N TYR A 317 -2.80 7.47 6.19
CA TYR A 317 -3.21 6.10 6.35
C TYR A 317 -4.59 6.03 7.00
N HIS A 318 -5.53 5.48 6.26
CA HIS A 318 -6.91 5.27 6.65
C HIS A 318 -7.23 3.80 6.99
N GLY A 319 -6.24 2.91 7.05
CA GLY A 319 -6.45 1.48 7.28
C GLY A 319 -6.39 0.59 6.02
N TYR A 320 -6.09 1.13 4.84
CA TYR A 320 -6.02 0.33 3.61
C TYR A 320 -4.74 -0.52 3.52
N GLY A 321 -4.83 -1.78 3.93
CA GLY A 321 -3.76 -2.76 3.79
C GLY A 321 -2.50 -2.46 4.63
N PRO A 322 -1.52 -3.39 4.65
CA PRO A 322 -0.43 -3.35 5.62
C PRO A 322 0.82 -2.59 5.15
N THR A 323 0.83 -2.01 3.95
CA THR A 323 2.04 -1.39 3.38
C THR A 323 2.23 0.03 3.90
N CYS A 324 3.46 0.40 4.22
CA CYS A 324 3.88 1.79 4.41
C CYS A 324 4.81 2.20 3.27
N LYS A 325 4.88 3.51 3.00
CA LYS A 325 5.73 4.08 1.94
C LYS A 325 6.56 5.29 2.35
N THR A 326 6.23 5.97 3.44
CA THR A 326 6.86 7.24 3.78
C THR A 326 6.96 7.40 5.28
N TRP A 327 8.04 8.05 5.72
CA TRP A 327 8.35 8.32 7.12
C TRP A 327 8.99 9.70 7.22
N ASN A 328 8.82 10.36 8.36
CA ASN A 328 9.68 11.47 8.75
C ASN A 328 10.71 10.94 9.73
N ALA A 329 11.95 11.40 9.64
CA ALA A 329 12.99 11.02 10.59
C ALA A 329 13.64 12.26 11.22
N MET A 330 13.98 12.19 12.51
CA MET A 330 14.56 13.30 13.25
C MET A 330 15.47 12.81 14.38
N ALA A 331 16.65 13.41 14.51
CA ALA A 331 17.56 13.12 15.61
C ALA A 331 17.02 13.72 16.92
N ILE A 332 16.66 12.85 17.88
CA ILE A 332 16.22 13.19 19.23
C ILE A 332 16.93 12.26 20.21
N THR A 333 18.09 12.68 20.70
CA THR A 333 18.85 11.96 21.74
C THR A 333 18.02 11.79 23.00
N GLY A 334 18.06 10.58 23.57
CA GLY A 334 17.38 10.25 24.81
C GLY A 334 15.85 10.15 24.68
N TRP A 335 15.34 9.80 23.49
CA TRP A 335 13.90 9.71 23.21
C TRP A 335 13.11 8.85 24.23
N ASN A 336 13.69 7.73 24.65
CA ASN A 336 13.04 6.76 25.53
C ASN A 336 12.94 7.29 26.97
N GLU A 337 13.86 8.17 27.37
CA GLU A 337 13.92 8.81 28.69
C GLU A 337 13.00 10.03 28.83
N LEU A 338 12.51 10.57 27.70
CA LEU A 338 11.59 11.70 27.71
C LEU A 338 10.19 11.28 28.18
N ASP A 339 9.56 12.16 28.97
CA ASP A 339 8.13 12.07 29.22
C ASP A 339 7.31 12.42 27.97
N HIS A 340 6.00 12.17 28.03
CA HIS A 340 5.10 12.40 26.91
C HIS A 340 5.12 13.86 26.41
N SER A 341 5.14 14.84 27.31
CA SER A 341 5.12 16.25 26.94
C SER A 341 6.43 16.67 26.26
N ALA A 342 7.56 16.20 26.78
CA ALA A 342 8.88 16.46 26.24
C ALA A 342 9.08 15.82 24.87
N ARG A 343 8.55 14.60 24.63
CA ARG A 343 8.55 13.95 23.31
C ARG A 343 7.85 14.80 22.26
N THR A 344 6.61 15.24 22.54
CA THR A 344 5.86 16.13 21.65
C THR A 344 6.62 17.43 21.41
N ALA A 345 7.10 18.09 22.48
CA ALA A 345 7.80 19.36 22.36
C ALA A 345 9.08 19.27 21.51
N LYS A 346 9.84 18.17 21.61
CA LYS A 346 11.05 17.94 20.81
C LYS A 346 10.72 17.76 19.33
N ILE A 347 9.68 17.01 18.99
CA ILE A 347 9.22 16.87 17.60
C ILE A 347 8.78 18.23 17.04
N MET A 348 7.93 18.96 17.78
CA MET A 348 7.42 20.27 17.32
C MET A 348 8.54 21.30 17.15
N THR A 349 9.48 21.37 18.10
CA THR A 349 10.65 22.28 18.00
C THR A 349 11.56 21.90 16.84
N GLY A 350 11.78 20.60 16.63
CA GLY A 350 12.60 20.11 15.52
C GLY A 350 11.97 20.40 14.16
N LEU A 351 10.65 20.24 14.02
CA LEU A 351 9.89 20.61 12.82
C LEU A 351 9.99 22.11 12.55
N SER A 352 9.69 22.94 13.55
CA SER A 352 9.81 24.41 13.42
C SER A 352 11.22 24.87 13.02
N ALA A 353 12.25 24.12 13.43
CA ALA A 353 13.64 24.39 13.06
C ALA A 353 14.09 23.71 11.74
N GLY A 354 13.20 23.04 11.01
CA GLY A 354 13.51 22.34 9.75
C GLY A 354 14.51 21.19 9.90
N LYS A 355 14.56 20.53 11.08
CA LYS A 355 15.57 19.50 11.41
C LYS A 355 15.15 18.08 11.06
N ASN A 356 14.01 17.90 10.39
CA ASN A 356 13.56 16.59 9.97
C ASN A 356 14.01 16.29 8.53
N GLN A 357 14.05 14.99 8.23
CA GLN A 357 14.17 14.48 6.87
C GLN A 357 12.90 13.71 6.53
N VAL A 358 12.58 13.64 5.24
CA VAL A 358 11.46 12.84 4.71
C VAL A 358 12.05 11.66 3.96
N LEU A 359 11.60 10.45 4.31
CA LEU A 359 12.06 9.19 3.76
C LEU A 359 10.94 8.54 2.97
N TYR A 360 11.24 7.91 1.84
CA TYR A 360 10.26 7.08 1.13
C TYR A 360 10.81 5.74 0.66
N TYR A 361 9.91 4.77 0.57
CA TYR A 361 10.16 3.41 0.12
C TYR A 361 10.19 3.37 -1.41
N SER A 362 11.33 2.99 -1.99
CA SER A 362 11.50 2.85 -3.44
C SER A 362 11.62 1.38 -3.84
N ASP A 363 10.55 0.84 -4.46
CA ASP A 363 10.56 -0.46 -5.18
C ASP A 363 10.49 -0.31 -6.71
N ARG A 364 10.39 0.92 -7.21
CA ARG A 364 10.35 1.26 -8.62
C ARG A 364 10.92 2.64 -8.86
N ARG A 365 11.15 2.99 -10.13
CA ARG A 365 11.40 4.37 -10.53
C ARG A 365 10.08 5.11 -10.47
N ILE A 366 9.91 5.93 -9.45
CA ILE A 366 8.78 6.85 -9.36
C ILE A 366 9.17 8.09 -10.18
N TYR A 367 8.24 8.60 -10.99
CA TYR A 367 8.14 9.91 -11.67
C TYR A 367 7.65 9.72 -13.11
N GLY A 368 6.45 10.26 -13.38
CA GLY A 368 5.79 10.33 -14.68
C GLY A 368 4.46 9.55 -14.78
N THR A 369 3.39 10.24 -15.18
CA THR A 369 2.04 9.69 -15.48
C THR A 369 1.99 8.93 -16.80
N GLY A 370 3.11 8.27 -17.16
CA GLY A 370 3.24 7.57 -18.44
C GLY A 370 2.07 6.62 -18.66
N ASN A 371 1.67 6.40 -19.92
CA ASN A 371 0.43 5.72 -20.29
C ASN A 371 0.03 4.58 -19.33
N ILE A 372 -1.08 4.80 -18.61
CA ILE A 372 -1.62 3.89 -17.59
C ILE A 372 -1.87 2.48 -18.15
N TRP A 373 -2.21 2.35 -19.43
CA TRP A 373 -2.40 1.06 -20.10
C TRP A 373 -1.13 0.23 -20.21
N LEU A 374 0.05 0.85 -20.09
CA LEU A 374 1.34 0.16 -20.04
C LEU A 374 1.78 -0.17 -18.60
N SER A 375 1.02 0.22 -17.58
CA SER A 375 1.38 -0.04 -16.18
C SER A 375 1.54 -1.53 -15.86
N PRO A 376 0.74 -2.49 -16.40
CA PRO A 376 0.95 -3.90 -16.06
C PRO A 376 2.32 -4.42 -16.50
N LEU A 377 2.79 -4.03 -17.68
CA LEU A 377 4.10 -4.43 -18.20
C LEU A 377 5.23 -3.81 -17.37
N LYS A 378 5.13 -2.52 -17.07
CA LYS A 378 6.12 -1.80 -16.24
C LYS A 378 6.19 -2.40 -14.83
N ASN A 379 5.03 -2.61 -14.21
CA ASN A 379 4.93 -3.16 -12.86
C ASN A 379 5.48 -4.58 -12.77
N ILE A 380 5.25 -5.45 -13.77
CA ILE A 380 5.85 -6.78 -13.81
C ILE A 380 7.38 -6.67 -13.83
N VAL A 381 7.93 -5.81 -14.69
CA VAL A 381 9.39 -5.61 -14.79
C VAL A 381 9.96 -5.07 -13.48
N ASP A 382 9.40 -3.99 -12.94
CA ASP A 382 9.89 -3.36 -11.71
C ASP A 382 9.78 -4.29 -10.51
N TYR A 383 8.66 -5.02 -10.39
CA TYR A 383 8.48 -6.02 -9.34
C TYR A 383 9.58 -7.09 -9.37
N PHE A 384 9.82 -7.75 -10.51
CA PHE A 384 10.83 -8.82 -10.58
C PHE A 384 12.27 -8.30 -10.44
N ARG A 385 12.56 -7.07 -10.86
CA ARG A 385 13.85 -6.41 -10.63
C ARG A 385 14.11 -6.10 -9.15
N SER A 386 13.04 -5.95 -8.36
CA SER A 386 13.11 -5.63 -6.93
C SER A 386 13.34 -6.81 -6.00
N LEU A 387 13.13 -8.04 -6.48
CA LEU A 387 13.21 -9.24 -5.65
C LEU A 387 14.64 -9.52 -5.14
N ASN A 388 14.74 -10.10 -3.95
CA ASN A 388 15.98 -10.71 -3.49
C ASN A 388 16.10 -12.18 -3.96
N GLY A 389 17.27 -12.79 -3.77
CA GLY A 389 17.53 -14.16 -4.23
C GLY A 389 16.59 -15.21 -3.65
N PHE A 390 16.19 -15.07 -2.37
CA PHE A 390 15.23 -15.99 -1.74
C PHE A 390 13.82 -15.86 -2.35
N GLN A 391 13.40 -14.64 -2.67
CA GLN A 391 12.12 -14.39 -3.34
C GLN A 391 12.12 -14.98 -4.77
N VAL A 392 13.22 -14.84 -5.51
CA VAL A 392 13.38 -15.49 -6.83
C VAL A 392 13.34 -17.01 -6.69
N LEU A 393 14.07 -17.58 -5.73
CA LEU A 393 14.04 -19.02 -5.46
C LEU A 393 12.62 -19.50 -5.11
N SER A 394 11.88 -18.73 -4.31
CA SER A 394 10.49 -19.02 -3.97
C SER A 394 9.60 -19.12 -5.21
N TRP A 395 9.70 -18.16 -6.14
CA TRP A 395 9.02 -18.23 -7.44
C TRP A 395 9.37 -19.50 -8.21
N VAL A 396 10.66 -19.85 -8.30
CA VAL A 396 11.11 -21.08 -8.99
C VAL A 396 10.47 -22.32 -8.36
N VAL A 397 10.55 -22.46 -7.03
CA VAL A 397 10.04 -23.63 -6.30
C VAL A 397 8.54 -23.77 -6.49
N TRP A 398 7.78 -22.69 -6.31
CA TRP A 398 6.32 -22.76 -6.47
C TRP A 398 5.91 -23.09 -7.90
N CYS A 399 6.57 -22.51 -8.90
CA CYS A 399 6.29 -22.85 -10.29
C CYS A 399 6.62 -24.34 -10.60
N LEU A 400 7.68 -24.91 -10.01
CA LEU A 400 7.95 -26.35 -10.10
C LEU A 400 6.86 -27.19 -9.42
N LEU A 401 6.39 -26.77 -8.24
CA LEU A 401 5.29 -27.45 -7.55
C LEU A 401 4.00 -27.43 -8.40
N PHE A 402 3.67 -26.31 -9.06
CA PHE A 402 2.53 -26.23 -9.97
C PHE A 402 2.62 -27.24 -11.14
N ILE A 403 3.82 -27.45 -11.67
CA ILE A 403 4.09 -28.47 -12.70
C ILE A 403 3.89 -29.88 -12.13
N VAL A 404 4.49 -30.17 -10.97
CA VAL A 404 4.44 -31.49 -10.32
C VAL A 404 3.01 -31.88 -9.96
N PHE A 405 2.24 -30.96 -9.39
CA PHE A 405 0.86 -31.20 -8.99
C PHE A 405 -0.14 -31.18 -10.16
N LYS A 406 0.32 -30.85 -11.38
CA LYS A 406 -0.51 -30.80 -12.61
C LYS A 406 -1.85 -30.11 -12.35
N VAL A 407 -1.83 -28.89 -11.80
CA VAL A 407 -3.06 -28.16 -11.44
C VAL A 407 -3.99 -28.07 -12.65
N ILE A 408 -5.14 -28.74 -12.58
CA ILE A 408 -6.11 -28.82 -13.66
C ILE A 408 -7.21 -27.78 -13.42
N TYR A 409 -7.45 -26.94 -14.44
CA TYR A 409 -8.58 -26.02 -14.43
C TYR A 409 -9.84 -26.72 -14.94
N SER A 410 -10.98 -26.45 -14.30
CA SER A 410 -12.27 -27.04 -14.64
C SER A 410 -13.27 -25.96 -15.01
N ALA A 411 -14.21 -26.29 -15.90
CA ALA A 411 -15.41 -25.48 -16.17
C ALA A 411 -16.18 -25.09 -14.90
N LYS A 412 -16.03 -25.88 -13.83
CA LYS A 412 -16.62 -25.57 -12.52
C LYS A 412 -16.16 -24.24 -11.94
N CYS A 413 -14.98 -23.75 -12.33
CA CYS A 413 -14.47 -22.45 -11.91
C CYS A 413 -15.41 -21.30 -12.28
N PHE A 414 -16.18 -21.40 -13.37
CA PHE A 414 -17.11 -20.33 -13.78
C PHE A 414 -18.23 -20.08 -12.77
N TYR A 415 -18.61 -21.07 -11.97
CA TYR A 415 -19.61 -20.89 -10.91
C TYR A 415 -19.02 -20.95 -9.50
N LEU A 416 -17.96 -21.72 -9.27
CA LEU A 416 -17.35 -21.83 -7.93
C LEU A 416 -16.64 -20.56 -7.51
N ILE A 417 -15.89 -19.92 -8.41
CA ILE A 417 -15.17 -18.67 -8.09
C ILE A 417 -16.13 -17.57 -7.65
N PRO A 418 -17.15 -17.16 -8.44
CA PRO A 418 -18.06 -16.09 -8.03
C PRO A 418 -18.86 -16.45 -6.77
N PHE A 419 -19.20 -17.73 -6.58
CA PHE A 419 -19.87 -18.19 -5.37
C PHE A 419 -19.00 -18.03 -4.12
N VAL A 420 -17.76 -18.54 -4.15
CA VAL A 420 -16.83 -18.47 -3.02
C VAL A 420 -16.40 -17.04 -2.75
N SER A 421 -16.05 -16.27 -3.80
CA SER A 421 -15.72 -14.85 -3.63
C SER A 421 -16.91 -14.07 -3.08
N GLY A 422 -18.13 -14.34 -3.58
CA GLY A 422 -19.33 -13.66 -3.11
C GLY A 422 -19.61 -13.91 -1.62
N ILE A 423 -19.37 -15.12 -1.12
CA ILE A 423 -19.44 -15.42 0.31
C ILE A 423 -18.40 -14.61 1.10
N ALA A 424 -17.14 -14.64 0.68
CA ALA A 424 -16.07 -13.92 1.38
C ALA A 424 -16.34 -12.40 1.44
N ILE A 425 -16.81 -11.82 0.34
CA ILE A 425 -17.15 -10.40 0.24
C ILE A 425 -18.36 -10.06 1.12
N LEU A 426 -19.39 -10.93 1.12
CA LEU A 426 -20.56 -10.77 2.00
C LEU A 426 -20.15 -10.80 3.48
N VAL A 427 -19.29 -11.74 3.87
CA VAL A 427 -18.77 -11.83 5.24
C VAL A 427 -18.02 -10.54 5.61
N GLN A 428 -17.14 -10.05 4.73
CA GLN A 428 -16.45 -8.79 4.98
C GLN A 428 -17.42 -7.60 5.12
N GLY A 429 -18.48 -7.55 4.30
CA GLY A 429 -19.53 -6.55 4.43
C GLY A 429 -20.20 -6.58 5.80
N ARG A 430 -20.48 -7.77 6.35
CA ARG A 430 -21.02 -7.90 7.71
C ARG A 430 -20.06 -7.43 8.80
N VAL A 431 -18.77 -7.76 8.68
CA VAL A 431 -17.74 -7.28 9.61
C VAL A 431 -17.68 -5.74 9.64
N LEU A 432 -17.76 -5.08 8.49
CA LEU A 432 -17.75 -3.61 8.42
C LEU A 432 -19.03 -2.99 9.00
N LEU A 433 -20.20 -3.57 8.74
CA LEU A 433 -21.46 -3.14 9.34
C LEU A 433 -21.48 -3.31 10.86
N GLU A 434 -20.85 -4.35 11.38
CA GLU A 434 -20.70 -4.53 12.83
C GLU A 434 -19.77 -3.47 13.43
N LYS A 435 -18.62 -3.23 12.79
CA LYS A 435 -17.70 -2.14 13.18
C LYS A 435 -18.38 -0.77 13.15
N SER A 436 -19.31 -0.51 12.22
CA SER A 436 -19.96 0.80 12.08
C SER A 436 -20.91 1.14 13.24
N ILE A 437 -21.43 0.16 13.99
CA ILE A 437 -22.49 0.38 15.01
C ILE A 437 -22.10 1.46 16.03
N ASN A 438 -20.85 1.46 16.50
CA ASN A 438 -20.39 2.37 17.55
C ASN A 438 -19.86 3.72 17.04
N VAL A 439 -19.76 3.88 15.72
CA VAL A 439 -19.08 5.02 15.08
C VAL A 439 -19.91 5.70 13.99
N MET A 440 -21.13 5.21 13.72
CA MET A 440 -22.03 5.67 12.65
C MET A 440 -22.36 7.18 12.68
N GLN A 441 -22.18 7.86 13.81
CA GLN A 441 -22.43 9.30 13.93
C GLN A 441 -21.34 10.18 13.28
N TYR A 442 -20.15 9.62 13.03
CA TYR A 442 -18.99 10.36 12.55
C TYR A 442 -18.11 9.56 11.59
N ASN A 443 -18.41 8.28 11.34
CA ASN A 443 -17.72 7.40 10.40
C ASN A 443 -18.71 6.83 9.36
N ASP A 444 -18.61 7.33 8.14
CA ASP A 444 -19.53 7.00 7.04
C ASP A 444 -19.04 5.79 6.24
N ILE A 445 -17.71 5.66 6.08
CA ILE A 445 -17.10 4.70 5.17
C ILE A 445 -17.37 3.23 5.55
N LEU A 446 -17.45 2.92 6.85
CA LEU A 446 -17.71 1.55 7.30
C LEU A 446 -19.11 1.10 6.93
N LEU A 447 -20.09 2.00 7.07
CA LEU A 447 -21.47 1.74 6.67
C LEU A 447 -21.60 1.63 5.15
N GLU A 448 -20.98 2.56 4.42
CA GLU A 448 -21.00 2.57 2.95
C GLU A 448 -20.39 1.28 2.38
N PHE A 449 -19.16 0.95 2.78
CA PHE A 449 -18.48 -0.26 2.31
C PHE A 449 -19.17 -1.53 2.80
N GLY A 450 -19.69 -1.53 4.03
CA GLY A 450 -20.46 -2.64 4.57
C GLY A 450 -21.70 -2.98 3.73
N ASN A 451 -22.47 -1.96 3.35
CA ASN A 451 -23.63 -2.10 2.47
C ASN A 451 -23.22 -2.51 1.04
N LEU A 452 -22.22 -1.85 0.48
CA LEU A 452 -21.70 -2.12 -0.86
C LEU A 452 -21.22 -3.57 -1.00
N PHE A 453 -20.42 -4.05 -0.05
CA PHE A 453 -19.89 -5.41 -0.06
C PHE A 453 -20.99 -6.44 0.18
N THR A 454 -22.00 -6.13 1.01
CA THR A 454 -23.17 -7.00 1.20
C THR A 454 -23.91 -7.19 -0.13
N LEU A 455 -24.19 -6.10 -0.85
CA LEU A 455 -24.90 -6.15 -2.13
C LEU A 455 -24.09 -6.91 -3.19
N HIS A 456 -22.81 -6.57 -3.36
CA HIS A 456 -21.94 -7.22 -4.33
C HIS A 456 -21.71 -8.71 -4.02
N GLY A 457 -21.56 -9.06 -2.74
CA GLY A 457 -21.44 -10.45 -2.29
C GLY A 457 -22.67 -11.29 -2.68
N ILE A 458 -23.88 -10.78 -2.41
CA ILE A 458 -25.14 -11.43 -2.81
C ILE A 458 -25.23 -11.58 -4.34
N GLY A 459 -24.89 -10.51 -5.08
CA GLY A 459 -24.90 -10.52 -6.55
C GLY A 459 -23.97 -11.59 -7.13
N LEU A 460 -22.75 -11.71 -6.60
CA LEU A 460 -21.77 -12.72 -7.02
C LEU A 460 -22.24 -14.15 -6.69
N ILE A 461 -22.79 -14.37 -5.49
CA ILE A 461 -23.40 -15.66 -5.11
C ILE A 461 -24.51 -16.04 -6.10
N GLY A 462 -25.43 -15.11 -6.38
CA GLY A 462 -26.52 -15.31 -7.32
C GLY A 462 -26.02 -15.64 -8.72
N SER A 463 -24.98 -14.95 -9.20
CA SER A 463 -24.36 -15.22 -10.50
C SER A 463 -23.72 -16.61 -10.58
N GLY A 464 -23.05 -17.07 -9.52
CA GLY A 464 -22.49 -18.42 -9.43
C GLY A 464 -23.58 -19.49 -9.48
N ILE A 465 -24.65 -19.31 -8.70
CA ILE A 465 -25.80 -20.23 -8.72
C ILE A 465 -26.44 -20.29 -10.12
N LEU A 466 -26.65 -19.13 -10.76
CA LEU A 466 -27.23 -19.06 -12.10
C LEU A 466 -26.36 -19.80 -13.14
N ILE A 467 -25.05 -19.56 -13.14
CA ILE A 467 -24.12 -20.26 -14.06
C ILE A 467 -24.16 -21.76 -13.80
N TYR A 468 -24.13 -22.20 -12.54
CA TYR A 468 -24.25 -23.62 -12.21
C TYR A 468 -25.52 -24.26 -12.79
N LEU A 469 -26.66 -23.59 -12.65
CA LEU A 469 -27.94 -24.07 -13.20
C LEU A 469 -27.93 -24.12 -14.74
N ILE A 470 -27.36 -23.10 -15.40
CA ILE A 470 -27.22 -23.08 -16.86
C ILE A 470 -26.38 -24.26 -17.34
N LEU A 471 -25.22 -24.50 -16.72
CA LEU A 471 -24.32 -25.59 -17.11
C LEU A 471 -24.88 -26.97 -16.80
N LYS A 472 -25.65 -27.09 -15.72
CA LYS A 472 -26.39 -28.33 -15.39
C LYS A 472 -27.50 -28.60 -16.41
N ARG A 473 -28.24 -27.57 -16.84
CA ARG A 473 -29.36 -27.70 -17.80
C ARG A 473 -28.87 -27.91 -19.23
N PHE A 474 -27.75 -27.30 -19.60
CA PHE A 474 -27.19 -27.31 -20.94
C PHE A 474 -25.73 -27.77 -20.93
N PRO A 475 -25.46 -29.06 -20.63
CA PRO A 475 -24.09 -29.57 -20.51
C PRO A 475 -23.28 -29.48 -21.82
N LYS A 476 -23.96 -29.41 -22.99
CA LYS A 476 -23.34 -29.16 -24.30
C LYS A 476 -22.77 -27.73 -24.47
N LEU A 477 -22.95 -26.83 -23.50
CA LEU A 477 -22.36 -25.48 -23.55
C LEU A 477 -20.84 -25.49 -23.34
N ILE A 478 -20.30 -26.51 -22.65
CA ILE A 478 -18.88 -26.63 -22.30
C ILE A 478 -18.25 -27.97 -22.76
N ASN A 479 -19.01 -28.82 -23.45
CA ASN A 479 -18.50 -30.08 -24.03
C ASN A 479 -18.19 -29.95 -25.52
#